data_AF-A0A8S3ZPC7-F1
#
_entry.id   AF-A0A8S3ZPC7-F1
#
_cell.length_a   1.000
_cell.length_b   1.000
_cell.length_c   1.000
_cell.angle_alpha   90.00
_cell.angle_beta   90.00
_cell.angle_gamma   90.00
#
_symmetry.space_group_name_H-M   'P 1'
#
loop_
_entity.id
_entity.type
_entity.pdbx_description
1 polymer ?
#
loop_
_entity_poly.entity_id
_entity_poly.type
_entity_poly.pdbx_seq_one_letter_code
_entity_poly.pdbx_strand_id
1 'polypeptide(L)'
;IVNTVPVDVLLAEAHLLMLSKEQSVPLLKNVIRSCLSNYPKLKRVNAVASATAEILRDQKLIESCQRTQVIAKWGNRLSKIGVIFNISEAMEAVHKLTQSPQCEVDIILEFVSDFNLEATHLNTVLTQFFEVCLTVHTEDKLNPAVLRKAENALAFFKEDSLKILKKVLHEVHPYNYEVLQFLLEKIQEREESRETLKGLELLRYLHHYKRCSTPSGIERKKFRCVPDESGELGHSSLPDSASTRLPFHLLQCKDSIWDVISAEIGPHNLGLWLEMSPVLTISKASILLKASTNMIENYIKASSSSSSSEAVSHEFFQVLAKVDSILTQLEDKEKAVWWCHSTFSKLTHVGEKTLALQGCVKHAKLWMKSASEPQQMEAARKSVEMFSKKLQLYSTLWALCRAGLDKENDLTKLLKEPQELIQRLYLMPPVVDEDQEQMTDINAVCDEIADLNGTNLLEVRKLLLDKWLLGTSLVDQDQTLTFDVFPADNQVSEKDNVKRALYVLVSRDRCELLQHVAAIADATVNSTAHKRALYCLLNIATEEEIAGLLDRSSG
;
A
#
# COMPACT_ATOMS: atom_id res chain seq x y z
N ILE A 1 -42.91 -64.04 1.45
CA ILE A 1 -43.86 -62.97 1.84
C ILE A 1 -43.13 -61.65 2.11
N VAL A 2 -42.20 -61.56 3.07
CA VAL A 2 -41.56 -60.26 3.40
C VAL A 2 -40.60 -59.69 2.33
N ASN A 3 -40.26 -60.47 1.30
CA ASN A 3 -39.44 -60.03 0.16
C ASN A 3 -40.27 -59.40 -0.99
N THR A 4 -41.61 -59.52 -1.01
CA THR A 4 -42.45 -58.96 -2.08
C THR A 4 -42.67 -57.45 -1.89
N VAL A 5 -42.93 -56.72 -2.97
CA VAL A 5 -43.31 -55.30 -2.94
C VAL A 5 -44.64 -55.14 -3.70
N PRO A 6 -45.74 -54.74 -3.04
CA PRO A 6 -45.90 -54.49 -1.60
C PRO A 6 -45.85 -55.77 -0.74
N VAL A 7 -45.60 -55.62 0.56
CA VAL A 7 -45.72 -56.73 1.53
C VAL A 7 -47.17 -56.83 1.95
N ASP A 8 -47.74 -58.02 1.80
CA ASP A 8 -49.05 -58.34 2.37
C ASP A 8 -48.90 -58.60 3.87
N VAL A 9 -49.14 -57.53 4.65
CA VAL A 9 -49.00 -57.54 6.11
C VAL A 9 -50.02 -58.50 6.73
N LEU A 10 -51.26 -58.53 6.22
CA LEU A 10 -52.34 -59.36 6.72
C LEU A 10 -52.06 -60.85 6.50
N LEU A 11 -51.56 -61.22 5.33
CA LEU A 11 -51.18 -62.60 5.05
C LEU A 11 -49.99 -63.05 5.91
N ALA A 12 -48.97 -62.19 6.05
CA ALA A 12 -47.81 -62.48 6.88
C ALA A 12 -48.19 -62.64 8.37
N GLU A 13 -49.09 -61.79 8.85
CA GLU A 13 -49.64 -61.80 10.19
C GLU A 13 -50.49 -63.06 10.45
N ALA A 14 -51.40 -63.42 9.53
CA ALA A 14 -52.20 -64.63 9.64
C ALA A 14 -51.31 -65.88 9.75
N HIS A 15 -50.25 -65.98 8.97
CA HIS A 15 -49.30 -67.09 9.08
C HIS A 15 -48.51 -67.11 10.39
N LEU A 16 -48.20 -65.94 10.97
CA LEU A 16 -47.52 -65.85 12.27
C LEU A 16 -48.45 -66.20 13.44
N LEU A 17 -49.74 -65.90 13.32
CA LEU A 17 -50.76 -66.24 14.33
C LEU A 17 -51.15 -67.71 14.31
N MET A 18 -50.86 -68.44 13.24
CA MET A 18 -50.99 -69.91 13.20
C MET A 18 -49.93 -70.64 14.05
N LEU A 19 -48.89 -69.92 14.50
CA LEU A 19 -47.83 -70.44 15.36
C LEU A 19 -48.09 -70.08 16.83
N SER A 20 -47.58 -70.89 17.78
CA SER A 20 -47.65 -70.52 19.19
C SER A 20 -46.80 -69.28 19.49
N LYS A 21 -47.12 -68.57 20.57
CA LYS A 21 -46.35 -67.39 21.01
C LYS A 21 -44.88 -67.73 21.26
N GLU A 22 -44.56 -68.92 21.77
CA GLU A 22 -43.17 -69.36 21.97
C GLU A 22 -42.42 -69.58 20.66
N GLN A 23 -43.11 -69.79 19.54
CA GLN A 23 -42.50 -70.02 18.23
C GLN A 23 -42.44 -68.76 17.37
N SER A 24 -43.48 -67.94 17.36
CA SER A 24 -43.58 -66.73 16.53
C SER A 24 -42.64 -65.62 16.99
N VAL A 25 -42.50 -65.39 18.30
CA VAL A 25 -41.67 -64.31 18.86
C VAL A 25 -40.16 -64.51 18.58
N PRO A 26 -39.56 -65.69 18.81
CA PRO A 26 -38.15 -65.91 18.46
C PRO A 26 -37.90 -65.84 16.95
N LEU A 27 -38.84 -66.32 16.14
CA LEU A 27 -38.74 -66.27 14.69
C LEU A 27 -38.73 -64.82 14.18
N LEU A 28 -39.64 -63.97 14.68
CA LEU A 28 -39.65 -62.54 14.40
C LEU A 28 -38.33 -61.86 14.83
N LYS A 29 -37.83 -62.15 16.03
CA LYS A 29 -36.55 -61.61 16.51
C LYS A 29 -35.37 -62.02 15.61
N ASN A 30 -35.34 -63.25 15.12
CA ASN A 30 -34.29 -63.72 14.21
C ASN A 30 -34.37 -63.05 12.84
N VAL A 31 -35.57 -62.88 12.29
CA VAL A 31 -35.77 -62.20 11.01
C VAL A 31 -35.39 -60.72 11.12
N ILE A 32 -35.77 -60.04 12.21
CA ILE A 32 -35.37 -58.65 12.49
C ILE A 32 -33.84 -58.54 12.55
N ARG A 33 -33.15 -59.41 13.30
CA ARG A 33 -31.67 -59.42 13.37
C ARG A 33 -31.02 -59.60 12.00
N SER A 34 -31.57 -60.49 11.16
CA SER A 34 -31.04 -60.74 9.82
C SER A 34 -31.19 -59.55 8.85
N CYS A 35 -32.05 -58.58 9.19
CA CYS A 35 -32.35 -57.43 8.33
C CYS A 35 -31.72 -56.12 8.81
N LEU A 36 -30.91 -56.12 9.88
CA LEU A 36 -30.33 -54.91 10.47
C LEU A 36 -29.46 -54.09 9.50
N SER A 37 -28.90 -54.72 8.46
CA SER A 37 -28.11 -54.07 7.41
C SER A 37 -28.93 -53.59 6.20
N ASN A 38 -30.20 -54.00 6.07
CA ASN A 38 -31.08 -53.65 4.96
C ASN A 38 -32.31 -52.92 5.48
N TYR A 39 -32.19 -51.61 5.69
CA TYR A 39 -33.24 -50.78 6.30
C TYR A 39 -34.59 -50.79 5.56
N PRO A 40 -34.67 -50.81 4.21
CA PRO A 40 -35.94 -50.98 3.51
C PRO A 40 -36.64 -52.31 3.80
N LYS A 41 -35.87 -53.39 3.95
CA LYS A 41 -36.40 -54.70 4.35
C LYS A 41 -36.76 -54.73 5.83
N LEU A 42 -35.93 -54.14 6.69
CA LEU A 42 -36.17 -54.01 8.12
C LEU A 42 -37.49 -53.27 8.42
N LYS A 43 -37.76 -52.17 7.73
CA LYS A 43 -39.02 -51.41 7.86
C LYS A 43 -40.25 -52.28 7.58
N ARG A 44 -40.18 -53.13 6.56
CA ARG A 44 -41.28 -54.04 6.16
C ARG A 44 -41.47 -55.18 7.15
N VAL A 45 -40.38 -55.83 7.57
CA VAL A 45 -40.39 -56.87 8.62
C VAL A 45 -40.97 -56.30 9.92
N ASN A 46 -40.56 -55.10 10.29
CA ASN A 46 -41.00 -54.47 11.53
C ASN A 46 -42.48 -54.10 11.53
N ALA A 47 -43.07 -53.76 10.37
CA ALA A 47 -44.50 -53.52 10.25
C ALA A 47 -45.32 -54.77 10.60
N VAL A 48 -44.91 -55.93 10.06
CA VAL A 48 -45.52 -57.23 10.39
C VAL A 48 -45.29 -57.57 11.87
N ALA A 49 -44.07 -57.37 12.38
CA ALA A 49 -43.74 -57.65 13.78
C ALA A 49 -44.56 -56.78 14.76
N SER A 50 -44.80 -55.51 14.42
CA SER A 50 -45.58 -54.59 15.25
C SER A 50 -47.05 -55.00 15.32
N ALA A 51 -47.67 -55.28 14.17
CA ALA A 51 -49.06 -55.75 14.10
C ALA A 51 -49.26 -57.05 14.88
N THR A 52 -48.35 -58.02 14.70
CA THR A 52 -48.37 -59.28 15.46
C THR A 52 -48.14 -59.05 16.96
N ALA A 53 -47.27 -58.11 17.35
CA ALA A 53 -47.00 -57.79 18.76
C ALA A 53 -48.22 -57.18 19.48
N GLU A 54 -48.99 -56.34 18.78
CA GLU A 54 -50.24 -55.74 19.26
C GLU A 54 -51.32 -56.82 19.51
N ILE A 55 -51.48 -57.76 18.58
CA ILE A 55 -52.44 -58.88 18.72
C ILE A 55 -52.03 -59.81 19.88
N LEU A 56 -50.74 -60.13 19.99
CA LEU A 56 -50.20 -60.98 21.07
C LEU A 56 -50.10 -60.27 22.43
N ARG A 57 -50.41 -58.96 22.48
CA ARG A 57 -50.30 -58.08 23.67
C ARG A 57 -48.97 -58.22 24.40
N ASP A 58 -47.87 -58.39 23.66
CA ASP A 58 -46.54 -58.57 24.25
C ASP A 58 -45.81 -57.23 24.37
N GLN A 59 -45.84 -56.65 25.57
CA GLN A 59 -45.24 -55.34 25.82
C GLN A 59 -43.75 -55.26 25.47
N LYS A 60 -42.98 -56.33 25.74
CA LYS A 60 -41.54 -56.37 25.44
C LYS A 60 -41.29 -56.40 23.93
N LEU A 61 -42.14 -57.11 23.18
CA LEU A 61 -42.06 -57.13 21.73
C LEU A 61 -42.50 -55.79 21.12
N ILE A 62 -43.53 -55.16 21.66
CA ILE A 62 -43.99 -53.82 21.25
C ILE A 62 -42.86 -52.79 21.40
N GLU A 63 -42.23 -52.71 22.58
CA GLU A 63 -41.09 -51.81 22.83
C GLU A 63 -39.92 -52.10 21.88
N SER A 64 -39.62 -53.38 21.65
CA SER A 64 -38.57 -53.79 20.70
C SER A 64 -38.89 -53.38 19.26
N CYS A 65 -40.16 -53.47 18.83
CA CYS A 65 -40.60 -53.09 17.50
C CYS A 65 -40.60 -51.56 17.32
N GLN A 66 -40.99 -50.80 18.35
CA GLN A 66 -40.89 -49.34 18.35
C GLN A 66 -39.44 -48.87 18.21
N ARG A 67 -38.52 -49.46 18.96
CA ARG A 67 -37.08 -49.15 18.82
C ARG A 67 -36.55 -49.50 17.43
N THR A 68 -36.93 -50.67 16.90
CA THR A 68 -36.54 -51.12 15.54
C THR A 68 -37.13 -50.21 14.45
N GLN A 69 -38.32 -49.65 14.67
CA GLN A 69 -38.95 -48.70 13.75
C GLN A 69 -38.12 -47.42 13.63
N VAL A 70 -37.68 -46.86 14.77
CA VAL A 70 -36.79 -45.69 14.81
C VAL A 70 -35.47 -45.98 14.08
N ILE A 71 -34.85 -47.13 14.34
CA ILE A 71 -33.60 -47.55 13.68
C ILE A 71 -33.79 -47.69 12.18
N ALA A 72 -34.88 -48.33 11.72
CA ALA A 72 -35.16 -48.52 10.30
C ALA A 72 -35.44 -47.17 9.60
N LYS A 73 -36.11 -46.24 10.29
CA LYS A 73 -36.38 -44.87 9.80
C LYS A 73 -35.09 -44.11 9.57
N TRP A 74 -34.22 -44.02 10.58
CA TRP A 74 -32.97 -43.26 10.50
C TRP A 74 -31.92 -43.94 9.65
N GLY A 75 -31.77 -45.26 9.73
CA GLY A 75 -30.86 -46.00 8.86
C GLY A 75 -31.18 -45.84 7.38
N ASN A 76 -32.47 -45.78 7.01
CA ASN A 76 -32.88 -45.51 5.63
C ASN A 76 -32.73 -44.03 5.21
N ARG A 77 -32.79 -43.07 6.14
CA ARG A 77 -32.54 -41.65 5.84
C ARG A 77 -31.04 -41.37 5.71
N LEU A 78 -30.24 -41.90 6.64
CA LEU A 78 -28.79 -41.77 6.69
C LEU A 78 -28.11 -42.50 5.53
N SER A 79 -28.62 -43.67 5.12
CA SER A 79 -28.08 -44.38 3.95
C SER A 79 -28.22 -43.58 2.65
N LYS A 80 -29.27 -42.76 2.51
CA LYS A 80 -29.47 -41.90 1.33
C LYS A 80 -28.44 -40.77 1.24
N ILE A 81 -27.84 -40.37 2.36
CA ILE A 81 -26.75 -39.39 2.42
C ILE A 81 -25.37 -40.06 2.55
N GLY A 82 -25.29 -41.39 2.34
CA GLY A 82 -24.03 -42.14 2.35
C GLY A 82 -23.51 -42.53 3.73
N VAL A 83 -24.31 -42.38 4.79
CA VAL A 83 -23.91 -42.68 6.17
C VAL A 83 -24.39 -44.08 6.57
N ILE A 84 -23.44 -44.95 6.94
CA ILE A 84 -23.75 -46.27 7.54
C ILE A 84 -24.13 -46.02 9.00
N PHE A 85 -25.36 -46.38 9.38
CA PHE A 85 -25.88 -46.06 10.70
C PHE A 85 -25.71 -47.21 11.70
N ASN A 86 -24.96 -46.93 12.76
CA ASN A 86 -24.87 -47.77 13.95
C ASN A 86 -25.43 -47.02 15.17
N ILE A 87 -26.26 -47.70 15.97
CA ILE A 87 -26.95 -47.10 17.13
C ILE A 87 -25.98 -46.68 18.22
N SER A 88 -24.87 -47.41 18.39
CA SER A 88 -23.82 -47.04 19.35
C SER A 88 -23.09 -45.75 18.97
N GLU A 89 -23.24 -45.30 17.72
CA GLU A 89 -22.58 -44.14 17.14
C GLU A 89 -23.59 -43.04 16.76
N ALA A 90 -24.73 -42.98 17.46
CA ALA A 90 -25.80 -42.03 17.17
C ALA A 90 -25.32 -40.57 17.07
N MET A 91 -24.34 -40.17 17.90
CA MET A 91 -23.75 -38.83 17.85
C MET A 91 -22.88 -38.59 16.61
N GLU A 92 -22.11 -39.59 16.17
CA GLU A 92 -21.33 -39.50 14.92
C GLU A 92 -22.25 -39.44 13.69
N ALA A 93 -23.34 -40.21 13.73
CA ALA A 93 -24.36 -40.17 12.70
C ALA A 93 -25.02 -38.78 12.59
N VAL A 94 -25.30 -38.13 13.73
CA VAL A 94 -25.81 -36.75 13.75
C VAL A 94 -24.78 -35.75 13.24
N HIS A 95 -23.50 -35.92 13.58
CA HIS A 95 -22.42 -35.07 13.07
C HIS A 95 -22.34 -35.11 11.53
N LYS A 96 -22.48 -36.30 10.93
CA LYS A 96 -22.52 -36.45 9.46
C LYS A 96 -23.84 -35.92 8.87
N LEU A 97 -24.94 -36.02 9.62
CA LEU A 97 -26.23 -35.46 9.22
C LEU A 97 -26.19 -33.92 9.16
N THR A 98 -25.55 -33.24 10.13
CA THR A 98 -25.44 -31.77 10.14
C THR A 98 -24.57 -31.23 9.01
N GLN A 99 -23.66 -32.04 8.47
CA GLN A 99 -22.87 -31.72 7.28
C GLN A 99 -23.66 -31.88 5.96
N SER A 100 -24.83 -32.51 5.99
CA SER A 100 -25.62 -32.73 4.78
C SER A 100 -26.34 -31.46 4.33
N PRO A 101 -26.30 -31.10 3.03
CA PRO A 101 -26.98 -29.91 2.52
C PRO A 101 -28.51 -29.98 2.63
N GLN A 102 -29.09 -31.18 2.78
CA GLN A 102 -30.54 -31.38 2.95
C GLN A 102 -30.99 -31.36 4.41
N CYS A 103 -30.08 -31.24 5.37
CA CYS A 103 -30.42 -31.21 6.77
C CYS A 103 -31.12 -29.88 7.14
N GLU A 104 -32.18 -29.99 7.95
CA GLU A 104 -32.92 -28.88 8.52
C GLU A 104 -33.06 -29.08 10.04
N VAL A 105 -33.34 -28.00 10.76
CA VAL A 105 -33.45 -28.02 12.23
C VAL A 105 -34.53 -29.01 12.70
N ASP A 106 -35.64 -29.13 11.97
CA ASP A 106 -36.71 -30.08 12.29
C ASP A 106 -36.23 -31.53 12.25
N ILE A 107 -35.32 -31.86 11.32
CA ILE A 107 -34.73 -33.20 11.22
C ILE A 107 -33.82 -33.47 12.43
N ILE A 108 -33.08 -32.46 12.90
CA ILE A 108 -32.23 -32.57 14.10
C ILE A 108 -33.09 -32.79 15.35
N LEU A 109 -34.17 -32.01 15.49
CA LEU A 109 -35.11 -32.15 16.61
C LEU A 109 -35.80 -33.52 16.61
N GLU A 110 -36.23 -33.98 15.44
CA GLU A 110 -36.81 -35.32 15.26
C GLU A 110 -35.80 -36.41 15.65
N PHE A 111 -34.51 -36.27 15.28
CA PHE A 111 -33.48 -37.24 15.65
C PHE A 111 -33.25 -37.27 17.15
N VAL A 112 -33.05 -36.10 17.77
CA VAL A 112 -32.79 -35.98 19.20
C VAL A 112 -33.95 -36.53 20.02
N SER A 113 -35.20 -36.26 19.60
CA SER A 113 -36.40 -36.82 20.24
C SER A 113 -36.51 -38.33 20.05
N ASP A 114 -36.27 -38.85 18.84
CA ASP A 114 -36.41 -40.28 18.53
C ASP A 114 -35.42 -41.15 19.32
N PHE A 115 -34.24 -40.61 19.64
CA PHE A 115 -33.20 -41.29 20.43
C PHE A 115 -33.19 -40.88 21.91
N ASN A 116 -34.11 -40.02 22.34
CA ASN A 116 -34.22 -39.52 23.71
C ASN A 116 -32.89 -38.96 24.25
N LEU A 117 -32.18 -38.19 23.41
CA LEU A 117 -30.90 -37.60 23.78
C LEU A 117 -31.10 -36.42 24.74
N GLU A 118 -30.15 -36.22 25.67
CA GLU A 118 -30.22 -35.12 26.64
C GLU A 118 -30.21 -33.74 25.97
N ALA A 119 -30.78 -32.74 26.65
CA ALA A 119 -30.81 -31.35 26.18
C ALA A 119 -29.42 -30.74 25.93
N THR A 120 -28.40 -31.21 26.64
CA THR A 120 -26.99 -30.84 26.44
C THR A 120 -26.47 -31.27 25.07
N HIS A 121 -26.85 -32.47 24.59
CA HIS A 121 -26.49 -32.96 23.27
C HIS A 121 -27.18 -32.17 22.16
N LEU A 122 -28.45 -31.76 22.36
CA LEU A 122 -29.16 -30.91 21.42
C LEU A 122 -28.44 -29.59 21.17
N ASN A 123 -28.03 -28.90 22.24
CA ASN A 123 -27.30 -27.63 22.14
C ASN A 123 -25.98 -27.79 21.38
N THR A 124 -25.23 -28.86 21.65
CA THR A 124 -23.97 -29.16 20.95
C THR A 124 -24.21 -29.39 19.45
N VAL A 125 -25.21 -30.21 19.11
CA VAL A 125 -25.55 -30.52 17.70
C VAL A 125 -26.03 -29.28 16.95
N LEU A 126 -26.90 -28.47 17.56
CA LEU A 126 -27.39 -27.24 16.95
C LEU A 126 -26.26 -26.21 16.76
N THR A 127 -25.35 -26.09 17.73
CA THR A 127 -24.16 -25.23 17.62
C THR A 127 -23.30 -25.66 16.45
N GLN A 128 -23.04 -26.96 16.33
CA GLN A 128 -22.25 -27.50 15.24
C GLN A 128 -22.94 -27.33 13.88
N PHE A 129 -24.26 -27.55 13.81
CA PHE A 129 -25.04 -27.29 12.60
C PHE A 129 -24.97 -25.81 12.18
N PHE A 130 -25.07 -24.90 13.15
CA PHE A 130 -24.94 -23.47 12.92
C PHE A 130 -23.55 -23.09 12.41
N GLU A 131 -22.48 -23.62 13.01
CA GLU A 131 -21.09 -23.44 12.57
C GLU A 131 -20.89 -23.93 11.13
N VAL A 132 -21.33 -25.16 10.82
CA VAL A 132 -21.22 -25.75 9.48
C VAL A 132 -21.96 -24.92 8.44
N CYS A 133 -23.17 -24.45 8.78
CA CYS A 133 -23.97 -23.59 7.89
C CYS A 133 -23.27 -22.28 7.53
N LEU A 134 -22.34 -21.77 8.33
CA LEU A 134 -21.76 -20.44 8.13
C LEU A 134 -20.27 -20.47 7.75
N THR A 135 -19.57 -21.58 8.00
CA THR A 135 -18.10 -21.70 7.79
C THR A 135 -17.72 -22.44 6.52
N VAL A 136 -18.54 -23.37 6.03
CA VAL A 136 -18.23 -24.21 4.85
C VAL A 136 -18.42 -23.46 3.52
N HIS A 137 -19.19 -22.39 3.50
CA HIS A 137 -19.45 -21.62 2.28
C HIS A 137 -18.35 -20.61 2.03
N THR A 138 -17.43 -20.97 1.14
CA THR A 138 -16.22 -20.19 0.85
C THR A 138 -16.39 -19.17 -0.27
N GLU A 139 -17.27 -19.37 -1.27
CA GLU A 139 -17.10 -18.63 -2.53
C GLU A 139 -18.32 -18.05 -3.25
N ASP A 140 -19.56 -18.37 -2.88
CA ASP A 140 -20.71 -17.88 -3.64
C ASP A 140 -21.75 -17.13 -2.81
N LYS A 141 -22.36 -16.14 -3.48
CA LYS A 141 -23.46 -15.30 -3.00
C LYS A 141 -24.30 -16.07 -1.99
N LEU A 142 -24.28 -15.57 -0.76
CA LEU A 142 -25.05 -16.06 0.36
C LEU A 142 -26.39 -16.64 -0.09
N ASN A 143 -26.51 -17.97 -0.06
CA ASN A 143 -27.78 -18.61 -0.38
C ASN A 143 -28.76 -18.21 0.74
N PRO A 144 -29.88 -17.52 0.42
CA PRO A 144 -30.86 -17.13 1.44
C PRO A 144 -31.38 -18.34 2.24
N ALA A 145 -31.39 -19.53 1.63
CA ALA A 145 -31.76 -20.76 2.30
C ALA A 145 -30.79 -21.14 3.44
N VAL A 146 -29.50 -20.85 3.29
CA VAL A 146 -28.48 -21.13 4.32
C VAL A 146 -28.64 -20.20 5.51
N LEU A 147 -28.83 -18.90 5.27
CA LEU A 147 -29.14 -17.96 6.35
C LEU A 147 -30.41 -18.34 7.09
N ARG A 148 -31.47 -18.72 6.36
CA ARG A 148 -32.72 -19.17 6.98
C ARG A 148 -32.49 -20.39 7.88
N LYS A 149 -31.65 -21.34 7.46
CA LYS A 149 -31.28 -22.50 8.31
C LYS A 149 -30.53 -22.06 9.57
N ALA A 150 -29.57 -21.16 9.43
CA ALA A 150 -28.82 -20.62 10.56
C ALA A 150 -29.72 -19.83 11.52
N GLU A 151 -30.65 -19.03 11.01
CA GLU A 151 -31.62 -18.28 11.79
C GLU A 151 -32.60 -19.19 12.53
N ASN A 152 -33.10 -20.24 11.87
CA ASN A 152 -33.92 -21.26 12.51
C ASN A 152 -33.17 -21.95 13.66
N ALA A 153 -31.88 -22.27 13.49
CA ALA A 153 -31.07 -22.87 14.55
C ALA A 153 -30.86 -21.90 15.72
N LEU A 154 -30.60 -20.62 15.41
CA LEU A 154 -30.40 -19.55 16.39
C LEU A 154 -31.62 -19.33 17.28
N ALA A 155 -32.85 -19.55 16.78
CA ALA A 155 -34.07 -19.44 17.56
C ALA A 155 -34.14 -20.42 18.76
N PHE A 156 -33.36 -21.50 18.74
CA PHE A 156 -33.31 -22.48 19.83
C PHE A 156 -32.20 -22.19 20.86
N PHE A 157 -31.29 -21.26 20.59
CA PHE A 157 -30.25 -20.86 21.55
C PHE A 157 -30.80 -19.86 22.57
N LYS A 158 -30.93 -20.27 23.84
CA LYS A 158 -31.50 -19.42 24.91
C LYS A 158 -30.45 -18.56 25.63
N GLU A 159 -29.45 -19.17 26.28
CA GLU A 159 -28.52 -18.43 27.17
C GLU A 159 -27.11 -18.22 26.60
N ASP A 160 -26.62 -19.13 25.74
CA ASP A 160 -25.25 -19.08 25.19
C ASP A 160 -25.15 -18.47 23.76
N SER A 161 -26.24 -17.92 23.24
CA SER A 161 -26.32 -17.47 21.83
C SER A 161 -25.25 -16.43 21.48
N LEU A 162 -24.98 -15.47 22.36
CA LEU A 162 -23.97 -14.43 22.12
C LEU A 162 -22.55 -15.01 22.05
N LYS A 163 -22.23 -15.98 22.92
CA LYS A 163 -20.92 -16.64 22.96
C LYS A 163 -20.68 -17.45 21.70
N ILE A 164 -21.71 -18.17 21.24
CA ILE A 164 -21.68 -18.93 19.99
C ILE A 164 -21.48 -17.97 18.80
N LEU A 165 -22.29 -16.92 18.70
CA LEU A 165 -22.19 -15.93 17.61
C LEU A 165 -20.79 -15.31 17.52
N LYS A 166 -20.21 -14.90 18.65
CA LYS A 166 -18.85 -14.36 18.69
C LYS A 166 -17.80 -15.41 18.29
N LYS A 167 -17.95 -16.65 18.75
CA LYS A 167 -17.06 -17.76 18.34
C LYS A 167 -17.10 -17.94 16.81
N VAL A 168 -18.29 -18.10 16.25
CA VAL A 168 -18.46 -18.32 14.80
C VAL A 168 -17.96 -17.12 13.99
N LEU A 169 -18.19 -15.88 14.47
CA LEU A 169 -17.68 -14.67 13.84
C LEU A 169 -16.16 -14.72 13.63
N HIS A 170 -15.39 -15.30 14.56
CA HIS A 170 -13.93 -15.44 14.44
C HIS A 170 -13.49 -16.57 13.51
N GLU A 171 -14.35 -17.55 13.24
CA GLU A 171 -14.07 -18.73 12.40
C GLU A 171 -14.50 -18.54 10.95
N VAL A 172 -15.45 -17.64 10.69
CA VAL A 172 -15.94 -17.32 9.34
C VAL A 172 -14.82 -16.77 8.46
N HIS A 173 -14.84 -17.14 7.18
CA HIS A 173 -13.86 -16.67 6.22
C HIS A 173 -13.89 -15.14 6.06
N PRO A 174 -12.73 -14.44 6.10
CA PRO A 174 -12.66 -12.96 6.16
C PRO A 174 -13.21 -12.21 4.94
N TYR A 175 -13.46 -12.89 3.82
CA TYR A 175 -14.02 -12.28 2.61
C TYR A 175 -15.52 -12.58 2.41
N ASN A 176 -16.14 -13.38 3.28
CA ASN A 176 -17.57 -13.67 3.22
C ASN A 176 -18.35 -12.57 3.95
N TYR A 177 -18.42 -11.40 3.33
CA TYR A 177 -19.02 -10.19 3.90
C TYR A 177 -20.48 -10.38 4.26
N GLU A 178 -21.19 -11.20 3.52
CA GLU A 178 -22.61 -11.47 3.71
C GLU A 178 -22.87 -12.26 5.00
N VAL A 179 -22.09 -13.32 5.27
CA VAL A 179 -22.17 -14.05 6.55
C VAL A 179 -21.68 -13.20 7.71
N LEU A 180 -20.59 -12.45 7.52
CA LEU A 180 -20.07 -11.54 8.55
C LEU A 180 -21.10 -10.47 8.92
N GLN A 181 -21.80 -9.90 7.93
CA GLN A 181 -22.87 -8.92 8.15
C GLN A 181 -24.01 -9.55 8.96
N PHE A 182 -24.52 -10.72 8.54
CA PHE A 182 -25.56 -11.43 9.28
C PHE A 182 -25.17 -11.66 10.75
N LEU A 183 -23.95 -12.16 11.00
CA LEU A 183 -23.48 -12.41 12.36
C LEU A 183 -23.39 -11.13 13.19
N LEU A 184 -22.84 -10.05 12.64
CA LEU A 184 -22.73 -8.77 13.33
C LEU A 184 -24.11 -8.16 13.61
N GLU A 185 -25.07 -8.26 12.69
CA GLU A 185 -26.45 -7.81 12.92
C GLU A 185 -27.09 -8.59 14.08
N LYS A 186 -26.96 -9.92 14.09
CA LYS A 186 -27.48 -10.78 15.18
C LYS A 186 -26.77 -10.56 16.51
N ILE A 187 -25.48 -10.22 16.51
CA ILE A 187 -24.77 -9.80 17.72
C ILE A 187 -25.30 -8.44 18.18
N GLN A 188 -25.45 -7.47 17.29
CA GLN A 188 -25.92 -6.12 17.61
C GLN A 188 -27.34 -6.13 18.21
N GLU A 189 -28.23 -6.97 17.69
CA GLU A 189 -29.59 -7.18 18.24
C GLU A 189 -29.58 -7.65 19.71
N ARG A 190 -28.52 -8.35 20.15
CA ARG A 190 -28.40 -8.95 21.48
C ARG A 190 -27.50 -8.17 22.42
N GLU A 191 -26.48 -7.52 21.87
CA GLU A 191 -25.47 -6.75 22.55
C GLU A 191 -25.25 -5.48 21.75
N GLU A 192 -25.78 -4.35 22.24
CA GLU A 192 -25.58 -3.04 21.64
C GLU A 192 -24.14 -2.56 21.83
N SER A 193 -23.21 -3.16 21.09
CA SER A 193 -21.78 -2.90 21.18
C SER A 193 -21.33 -1.89 20.11
N ARG A 194 -20.54 -0.92 20.52
CA ARG A 194 -19.91 0.04 19.60
C ARG A 194 -18.95 -0.65 18.63
N GLU A 195 -18.29 -1.71 19.07
CA GLU A 195 -17.38 -2.52 18.27
C GLU A 195 -18.13 -3.24 17.14
N THR A 196 -19.32 -3.77 17.44
CA THR A 196 -20.19 -4.42 16.45
C THR A 196 -20.71 -3.43 15.42
N LEU A 197 -21.21 -2.26 15.84
CA LEU A 197 -21.59 -1.17 14.93
C LEU A 197 -20.44 -0.74 14.02
N LYS A 198 -19.23 -0.61 14.56
CA LYS A 198 -18.01 -0.30 13.81
C LYS A 198 -17.69 -1.38 12.78
N GLY A 199 -17.90 -2.66 13.12
CA GLY A 199 -17.78 -3.79 12.20
C GLY A 199 -18.78 -3.72 11.04
N LEU A 200 -20.04 -3.41 11.33
CA LEU A 200 -21.08 -3.22 10.30
C LEU A 200 -20.77 -2.04 9.39
N GLU A 201 -20.31 -0.92 9.96
CA GLU A 201 -19.90 0.24 9.18
C GLU A 201 -18.72 -0.09 8.27
N LEU A 202 -17.73 -0.85 8.77
CA LEU A 202 -16.61 -1.33 7.97
C LEU A 202 -17.09 -2.17 6.78
N LEU A 203 -17.98 -3.15 7.02
CA LEU A 203 -18.53 -3.98 5.94
C LEU A 203 -19.27 -3.14 4.89
N ARG A 204 -19.99 -2.09 5.29
CA ARG A 204 -20.62 -1.19 4.33
C ARG A 204 -19.61 -0.57 3.37
N TYR A 205 -18.46 -0.12 3.87
CA TYR A 205 -17.39 0.39 3.01
C TYR A 205 -16.77 -0.73 2.15
N LEU A 206 -16.51 -1.89 2.74
CA LEU A 206 -15.89 -3.02 2.05
C LEU A 206 -16.74 -3.60 0.91
N HIS A 207 -18.07 -3.56 1.01
CA HIS A 207 -18.96 -3.97 -0.09
C HIS A 207 -18.81 -3.09 -1.35
N HIS A 208 -18.49 -1.80 -1.17
CA HIS A 208 -18.32 -0.85 -2.27
C HIS A 208 -16.87 -0.78 -2.76
N TYR A 209 -15.92 -1.02 -1.86
CA TYR A 209 -14.50 -0.98 -2.17
C TYR A 209 -14.09 -2.17 -3.04
N LYS A 210 -13.42 -1.89 -4.17
CA LYS A 210 -12.79 -2.90 -5.00
C LYS A 210 -11.29 -2.89 -4.78
N ARG A 211 -10.74 -4.07 -4.53
CA ARG A 211 -9.31 -4.27 -4.31
C ARG A 211 -8.49 -3.79 -5.51
N CYS A 212 -7.38 -3.10 -5.23
CA CYS A 212 -6.48 -2.52 -6.21
C CYS A 212 -5.12 -3.25 -6.27
N SER A 213 -4.73 -3.96 -5.21
CA SER A 213 -3.45 -4.67 -5.13
C SER A 213 -3.63 -6.17 -4.89
N THR A 214 -2.60 -6.96 -5.16
CA THR A 214 -2.64 -8.40 -4.90
C THR A 214 -2.69 -8.70 -3.38
N PRO A 215 -3.26 -9.83 -2.95
CA PRO A 215 -3.22 -10.26 -1.56
C PRO A 215 -1.84 -10.18 -0.89
N SER A 216 -1.81 -9.57 0.28
CA SER A 216 -0.59 -9.38 1.06
C SER A 216 0.03 -10.72 1.50
N GLY A 217 1.30 -10.67 1.93
CA GLY A 217 1.98 -11.85 2.47
C GLY A 217 1.32 -12.36 3.75
N ILE A 218 0.79 -11.47 4.59
CA ILE A 218 0.14 -11.84 5.85
C ILE A 218 -1.20 -12.55 5.62
N GLU A 219 -1.94 -12.14 4.58
CA GLU A 219 -3.18 -12.82 4.15
C GLU A 219 -2.89 -14.27 3.74
N ARG A 220 -1.89 -14.46 2.87
CA ARG A 220 -1.46 -15.80 2.43
C ARG A 220 -0.89 -16.65 3.57
N LYS A 221 -0.29 -16.03 4.58
CA LYS A 221 0.22 -16.76 5.75
C LYS A 221 -0.91 -17.18 6.69
N LYS A 222 -1.89 -16.31 6.93
CA LYS A 222 -2.92 -16.50 7.95
C LYS A 222 -4.12 -17.31 7.44
N PHE A 223 -4.46 -17.18 6.16
CA PHE A 223 -5.67 -17.75 5.58
C PHE A 223 -5.38 -18.76 4.47
N ARG A 224 -4.19 -19.38 4.49
CA ARG A 224 -3.94 -20.54 3.64
C ARG A 224 -4.93 -21.63 4.03
N CYS A 225 -5.77 -22.05 3.07
CA CYS A 225 -6.70 -23.15 3.28
C CYS A 225 -5.94 -24.44 3.66
N VAL A 226 -6.60 -25.20 4.55
CA VAL A 226 -6.23 -26.50 5.15
C VAL A 226 -5.83 -27.52 4.06
N PRO A 227 -4.99 -28.55 4.39
CA PRO A 227 -4.35 -29.42 3.41
C PRO A 227 -5.37 -30.16 2.54
N ASP A 228 -4.98 -30.40 1.28
CA ASP A 228 -5.61 -31.43 0.46
C ASP A 228 -5.44 -32.80 1.14
N GLU A 229 -6.35 -33.75 0.88
CA GLU A 229 -6.42 -35.08 1.54
C GLU A 229 -5.14 -35.92 1.37
N SER A 230 -4.21 -35.46 0.53
CA SER A 230 -2.93 -36.05 0.18
C SER A 230 -1.75 -35.68 1.11
N GLY A 231 -1.92 -34.74 2.05
CA GLY A 231 -0.86 -34.40 3.04
C GLY A 231 0.42 -33.80 2.45
N GLU A 232 0.44 -33.48 1.15
CA GLU A 232 1.52 -32.74 0.52
C GLU A 232 1.27 -31.23 0.62
N LEU A 233 2.35 -30.45 0.75
CA LEU A 233 2.35 -28.98 0.70
C LEU A 233 2.03 -28.50 -0.74
N GLY A 234 0.84 -28.82 -1.24
CA GLY A 234 0.29 -28.22 -2.44
C GLY A 234 0.15 -26.72 -2.25
N HIS A 235 0.43 -25.95 -3.29
CA HIS A 235 0.25 -24.50 -3.28
C HIS A 235 -1.23 -24.12 -3.04
N SER A 236 -1.68 -24.08 -1.78
CA SER A 236 -3.06 -23.70 -1.46
C SER A 236 -3.27 -22.20 -1.72
N SER A 237 -4.08 -21.90 -2.74
CA SER A 237 -4.44 -20.55 -3.14
C SER A 237 -5.47 -19.94 -2.18
N LEU A 238 -5.42 -18.62 -2.02
CA LEU A 238 -6.53 -17.87 -1.42
C LEU A 238 -7.78 -18.04 -2.30
N PRO A 239 -9.00 -17.90 -1.74
CA PRO A 239 -10.21 -17.98 -2.55
C PRO A 239 -10.26 -16.86 -3.59
N ASP A 240 -11.04 -17.07 -4.64
CA ASP A 240 -11.15 -16.12 -5.76
C ASP A 240 -11.64 -14.74 -5.29
N SER A 241 -12.49 -14.72 -4.27
CA SER A 241 -12.97 -13.49 -3.62
C SER A 241 -11.85 -12.61 -3.07
N ALA A 242 -10.70 -13.18 -2.68
CA ALA A 242 -9.56 -12.41 -2.17
C ALA A 242 -8.92 -11.49 -3.22
N SER A 243 -9.15 -11.76 -4.51
CA SER A 243 -8.70 -10.89 -5.61
C SER A 243 -9.49 -9.58 -5.71
N THR A 244 -10.73 -9.55 -5.20
CA THR A 244 -11.64 -8.40 -5.32
C THR A 244 -12.02 -7.77 -3.97
N ARG A 245 -11.92 -8.52 -2.88
CA ARG A 245 -12.30 -8.13 -1.51
C ARG A 245 -11.08 -8.05 -0.59
N LEU A 246 -11.18 -7.22 0.45
CA LEU A 246 -10.20 -7.13 1.53
C LEU A 246 -10.58 -8.00 2.75
N PRO A 247 -9.61 -8.50 3.52
CA PRO A 247 -9.86 -9.41 4.65
C PRO A 247 -10.41 -8.67 5.88
N PHE A 248 -11.69 -8.88 6.21
CA PHE A 248 -12.38 -8.18 7.32
C PHE A 248 -11.64 -8.28 8.66
N HIS A 249 -11.29 -9.49 9.11
CA HIS A 249 -10.66 -9.69 10.43
C HIS A 249 -9.27 -9.06 10.56
N LEU A 250 -8.50 -8.96 9.46
CA LEU A 250 -7.19 -8.30 9.51
C LEU A 250 -7.34 -6.78 9.60
N LEU A 251 -8.36 -6.21 8.97
CA LEU A 251 -8.63 -4.77 9.05
C LEU A 251 -9.10 -4.33 10.45
N GLN A 252 -9.63 -5.25 11.25
CA GLN A 252 -9.94 -4.99 12.66
C GLN A 252 -8.70 -5.05 13.58
N CYS A 253 -7.58 -5.62 13.10
CA CYS A 253 -6.36 -5.80 13.87
C CYS A 253 -5.39 -4.63 13.65
N LYS A 254 -5.17 -3.81 14.68
CA LYS A 254 -4.31 -2.63 14.61
C LYS A 254 -2.87 -2.94 14.19
N ASP A 255 -2.36 -4.12 14.55
CA ASP A 255 -0.96 -4.48 14.30
C ASP A 255 -0.70 -4.91 12.85
N SER A 256 -1.72 -5.37 12.13
CA SER A 256 -1.59 -5.92 10.77
C SER A 256 -2.34 -5.14 9.70
N ILE A 257 -3.09 -4.11 10.08
CA ILE A 257 -3.88 -3.31 9.14
C ILE A 257 -3.03 -2.71 8.02
N TRP A 258 -1.85 -2.17 8.37
CA TRP A 258 -0.96 -1.54 7.40
C TRP A 258 -0.36 -2.54 6.43
N ASP A 259 -0.17 -3.81 6.80
CA ASP A 259 0.32 -4.83 5.87
C ASP A 259 -0.70 -5.13 4.75
N VAL A 260 -1.98 -4.89 5.02
CA VAL A 260 -3.07 -5.08 4.06
C VAL A 260 -3.30 -3.80 3.24
N ILE A 261 -3.46 -2.64 3.90
CA ILE A 261 -3.90 -1.41 3.21
C ILE A 261 -2.76 -0.62 2.57
N SER A 262 -1.50 -0.88 2.94
CA SER A 262 -0.36 -0.09 2.46
C SER A 262 -0.25 -0.06 0.94
N ALA A 263 -0.51 -1.18 0.25
CA ALA A 263 -0.45 -1.25 -1.21
C ALA A 263 -1.76 -0.81 -1.89
N GLU A 264 -2.84 -0.70 -1.12
CA GLU A 264 -4.16 -0.31 -1.60
C GLU A 264 -4.30 1.22 -1.71
N ILE A 265 -3.63 1.99 -0.84
CA ILE A 265 -3.76 3.45 -0.79
C ILE A 265 -3.04 4.09 -1.98
N GLY A 266 -3.79 4.77 -2.85
CA GLY A 266 -3.29 5.51 -4.00
C GLY A 266 -4.02 6.82 -4.24
N PRO A 267 -3.63 7.60 -5.28
CA PRO A 267 -4.24 8.90 -5.56
C PRO A 267 -5.73 8.80 -5.91
N HIS A 268 -6.13 7.73 -6.60
CA HIS A 268 -7.47 7.57 -7.17
C HIS A 268 -8.52 7.14 -6.15
N ASN A 269 -8.10 6.52 -5.04
CA ASN A 269 -8.99 6.01 -3.99
C ASN A 269 -8.74 6.69 -2.62
N LEU A 270 -7.92 7.74 -2.58
CA LEU A 270 -7.56 8.44 -1.34
C LEU A 270 -8.79 8.96 -0.58
N GLY A 271 -9.78 9.51 -1.29
CA GLY A 271 -11.02 10.00 -0.67
C GLY A 271 -11.75 8.92 0.12
N LEU A 272 -11.90 7.72 -0.46
CA LEU A 272 -12.52 6.57 0.18
C LEU A 272 -11.77 6.16 1.46
N TRP A 273 -10.44 6.12 1.39
CA TRP A 273 -9.61 5.79 2.56
C TRP A 273 -9.70 6.84 3.67
N LEU A 274 -9.81 8.13 3.32
CA LEU A 274 -10.00 9.20 4.30
C LEU A 274 -11.37 9.13 4.99
N GLU A 275 -12.41 8.70 4.27
CA GLU A 275 -13.75 8.44 4.83
C GLU A 275 -13.76 7.20 5.73
N MET A 276 -13.02 6.15 5.36
CA MET A 276 -12.88 4.93 6.16
C MET A 276 -11.99 5.11 7.41
N SER A 277 -11.20 6.18 7.48
CA SER A 277 -10.19 6.38 8.54
C SER A 277 -10.77 6.31 9.97
N PRO A 278 -11.93 6.91 10.29
CA PRO A 278 -12.52 6.83 11.64
C PRO A 278 -12.94 5.40 11.99
N VAL A 279 -13.49 4.67 11.02
CA VAL A 279 -13.93 3.27 11.18
C VAL A 279 -12.75 2.34 11.37
N LEU A 280 -11.61 2.60 10.73
CA LEU A 280 -10.40 1.81 10.94
C LEU A 280 -9.58 2.27 12.14
N THR A 281 -10.00 3.36 12.81
CA THR A 281 -9.23 4.00 13.90
C THR A 281 -7.78 4.30 13.50
N ILE A 282 -7.57 4.68 12.24
CA ILE A 282 -6.28 5.10 11.69
C ILE A 282 -6.27 6.60 11.47
N SER A 283 -5.12 7.22 11.65
CA SER A 283 -5.00 8.68 11.50
C SER A 283 -5.08 9.07 10.01
N LYS A 284 -5.85 10.13 9.70
CA LYS A 284 -5.90 10.71 8.35
C LYS A 284 -4.50 11.11 7.86
N ALA A 285 -3.68 11.65 8.77
CA ALA A 285 -2.29 11.99 8.49
C ALA A 285 -1.49 10.77 7.98
N SER A 286 -1.61 9.61 8.63
CA SER A 286 -0.93 8.39 8.19
C SER A 286 -1.36 7.95 6.79
N ILE A 287 -2.64 8.07 6.44
CA ILE A 287 -3.16 7.76 5.10
C ILE A 287 -2.58 8.71 4.07
N LEU A 288 -2.62 10.02 4.31
CA LEU A 288 -2.08 11.05 3.41
C LEU A 288 -0.57 10.86 3.17
N LEU A 289 0.19 10.60 4.24
CA LEU A 289 1.63 10.33 4.15
C LEU A 289 1.90 9.03 3.38
N LYS A 290 1.13 7.97 3.64
CA LYS A 290 1.31 6.70 2.93
C LYS A 290 0.97 6.80 1.45
N ALA A 291 -0.11 7.51 1.10
CA ALA A 291 -0.48 7.80 -0.29
C ALA A 291 0.65 8.53 -1.02
N SER A 292 1.21 9.56 -0.38
CA SER A 292 2.34 10.33 -0.90
C SER A 292 3.58 9.45 -1.09
N THR A 293 3.88 8.57 -0.13
CA THR A 293 5.00 7.63 -0.21
C THR A 293 4.84 6.68 -1.37
N ASN A 294 3.66 6.09 -1.54
CA ASN A 294 3.40 5.15 -2.61
C ASN A 294 3.52 5.81 -3.99
N MET A 295 3.11 7.08 -4.15
CA MET A 295 3.27 7.80 -5.42
C MET A 295 4.74 7.97 -5.81
N ILE A 296 5.58 8.39 -4.86
CA ILE A 296 7.02 8.57 -5.12
C ILE A 296 7.73 7.22 -5.30
N GLU A 297 7.42 6.21 -4.48
CA GLU A 297 8.04 4.89 -4.61
C GLU A 297 7.65 4.19 -5.92
N ASN A 298 6.40 4.33 -6.37
CA ASN A 298 5.98 3.82 -7.66
C ASN A 298 6.66 4.56 -8.82
N TYR A 299 6.82 5.88 -8.71
CA TYR A 299 7.61 6.65 -9.67
C TYR A 299 9.05 6.15 -9.74
N ILE A 300 9.75 6.02 -8.60
CA ILE A 300 11.14 5.57 -8.55
C ILE A 300 11.30 4.16 -9.14
N LYS A 301 10.36 3.24 -8.84
CA LYS A 301 10.37 1.90 -9.42
C LYS A 301 10.19 1.94 -10.94
N ALA A 302 9.27 2.76 -11.44
CA ALA A 302 9.05 2.91 -12.88
C ALA A 302 10.25 3.55 -13.57
N SER A 303 10.83 4.62 -13.01
CA SER A 303 11.96 5.34 -13.61
C SER A 303 13.25 4.53 -13.63
N SER A 304 13.44 3.62 -12.66
CA SER A 304 14.59 2.68 -12.67
C SER A 304 14.61 1.71 -13.86
N SER A 305 13.47 1.51 -14.53
CA SER A 305 13.33 0.65 -15.72
C SER A 305 13.47 1.40 -17.05
N SER A 306 13.50 2.73 -17.03
CA SER A 306 13.69 3.59 -18.21
C SER A 306 15.14 4.07 -18.32
N SER A 307 15.68 4.15 -19.55
CA SER A 307 17.01 4.71 -19.80
C SER A 307 17.08 6.15 -19.30
N SER A 308 18.11 6.46 -18.50
CA SER A 308 18.32 7.74 -17.84
C SER A 308 18.42 8.89 -18.85
N SER A 309 17.36 9.69 -18.96
CA SER A 309 17.44 11.02 -19.56
C SER A 309 18.09 11.98 -18.56
N GLU A 310 18.91 12.92 -19.04
CA GLU A 310 19.44 14.05 -18.27
C GLU A 310 18.35 15.07 -17.86
N ALA A 311 17.18 15.01 -18.51
CA ALA A 311 16.06 15.90 -18.23
C ALA A 311 15.08 15.29 -17.21
N VAL A 312 14.47 16.15 -16.39
CA VAL A 312 13.39 15.75 -15.49
C VAL A 312 12.16 15.35 -16.30
N SER A 313 11.60 14.17 -16.01
CA SER A 313 10.41 13.65 -16.71
C SER A 313 9.16 14.48 -16.43
N HIS A 314 8.24 14.54 -17.40
CA HIS A 314 6.95 15.20 -17.22
C HIS A 314 6.09 14.47 -16.18
N GLU A 315 6.21 13.15 -16.08
CA GLU A 315 5.57 12.30 -15.08
C GLU A 315 5.96 12.73 -13.66
N PHE A 316 7.24 13.06 -13.43
CA PHE A 316 7.70 13.53 -12.12
C PHE A 316 6.99 14.81 -11.68
N PHE A 317 6.82 15.79 -12.58
CA PHE A 317 6.11 17.03 -12.27
C PHE A 317 4.65 16.76 -11.85
N GLN A 318 3.97 15.84 -12.53
CA GLN A 318 2.59 15.47 -12.17
C GLN A 318 2.52 14.78 -10.80
N VAL A 319 3.46 13.87 -10.53
CA VAL A 319 3.55 13.19 -9.23
C VAL A 319 3.82 14.21 -8.12
N LEU A 320 4.80 15.10 -8.31
CA LEU A 320 5.18 16.11 -7.33
C LEU A 320 4.02 17.08 -7.05
N ALA A 321 3.28 17.53 -8.07
CA ALA A 321 2.12 18.40 -7.89
C ALA A 321 0.99 17.73 -7.09
N LYS A 322 0.72 16.44 -7.34
CA LYS A 322 -0.28 15.68 -6.58
C LYS A 322 0.16 15.48 -5.13
N VAL A 323 1.43 15.13 -4.91
CA VAL A 323 2.01 14.99 -3.57
C VAL A 323 1.91 16.31 -2.80
N ASP A 324 2.28 17.44 -3.41
CA ASP A 324 2.17 18.77 -2.80
C ASP A 324 0.72 19.11 -2.40
N SER A 325 -0.25 18.78 -3.25
CA SER A 325 -1.68 18.94 -2.95
C SER A 325 -2.14 18.07 -1.77
N ILE A 326 -1.59 16.87 -1.60
CA ILE A 326 -1.92 15.95 -0.49
C ILE A 326 -1.28 16.43 0.80
N LEU A 327 0.01 16.79 0.77
CA LEU A 327 0.74 17.26 1.95
C LEU A 327 0.20 18.59 2.48
N THR A 328 -0.37 19.42 1.61
CA THR A 328 -1.02 20.67 2.02
C THR A 328 -2.25 20.42 2.90
N GLN A 329 -2.93 19.27 2.74
CA GLN A 329 -4.08 18.87 3.56
C GLN A 329 -3.70 18.39 4.96
N LEU A 330 -2.42 18.09 5.23
CA LEU A 330 -1.97 17.70 6.56
C LEU A 330 -2.14 18.84 7.55
N GLU A 331 -2.80 18.57 8.68
CA GLU A 331 -2.92 19.53 9.79
C GLU A 331 -1.55 19.82 10.42
N ASP A 332 -0.79 18.75 10.67
CA ASP A 332 0.56 18.80 11.22
C ASP A 332 1.59 19.12 10.12
N LYS A 333 1.98 20.39 10.06
CA LYS A 333 2.94 20.90 9.07
C LYS A 333 4.38 20.43 9.33
N GLU A 334 4.73 20.13 10.59
CA GLU A 334 6.06 19.61 10.93
C GLU A 334 6.25 18.21 10.33
N LYS A 335 5.25 17.32 10.48
CA LYS A 335 5.29 15.99 9.87
C LYS A 335 5.38 16.03 8.35
N ALA A 336 4.70 16.99 7.72
CA ALA A 336 4.79 17.17 6.26
C ALA A 336 6.23 17.50 5.83
N VAL A 337 6.90 18.41 6.55
CA VAL A 337 8.30 18.81 6.29
C VAL A 337 9.25 17.63 6.50
N TRP A 338 9.10 16.90 7.61
CA TRP A 338 9.92 15.73 7.91
C TRP A 338 9.75 14.64 6.84
N TRP A 339 8.52 14.38 6.42
CA TRP A 339 8.22 13.42 5.36
C TRP A 339 8.84 13.83 4.03
N CYS A 340 8.74 15.11 3.64
CA CYS A 340 9.37 15.62 2.42
C CYS A 340 10.87 15.35 2.46
N HIS A 341 11.52 15.68 3.58
CA HIS A 341 12.96 15.46 3.73
C HIS A 341 13.35 14.00 3.60
N SER A 342 12.65 13.11 4.30
CA SER A 342 12.95 11.67 4.32
C SER A 342 12.70 11.02 2.96
N THR A 343 11.54 11.28 2.35
CA THR A 343 11.12 10.60 1.13
C THR A 343 11.89 11.09 -0.09
N PHE A 344 12.12 12.39 -0.21
CA PHE A 344 12.82 12.95 -1.36
C PHE A 344 14.34 12.71 -1.33
N SER A 345 14.90 12.36 -0.16
CA SER A 345 16.30 11.92 -0.07
C SER A 345 16.58 10.63 -0.86
N LYS A 346 15.54 9.85 -1.18
CA LYS A 346 15.62 8.60 -1.96
C LYS A 346 15.75 8.82 -3.48
N LEU A 347 15.47 10.03 -3.98
CA LEU A 347 15.64 10.35 -5.40
C LEU A 347 17.12 10.29 -5.75
N THR A 348 17.47 9.91 -6.98
CA THR A 348 18.86 9.86 -7.45
C THR A 348 19.19 11.00 -8.40
N HIS A 349 18.24 11.38 -9.27
CA HIS A 349 18.40 12.44 -10.26
C HIS A 349 18.51 13.84 -9.62
N VAL A 350 19.50 14.63 -10.04
CA VAL A 350 19.81 15.96 -9.46
C VAL A 350 18.68 16.95 -9.67
N GLY A 351 18.09 17.00 -10.87
CA GLY A 351 16.96 17.91 -11.14
C GLY A 351 15.72 17.58 -10.33
N GLU A 352 15.44 16.29 -10.13
CA GLU A 352 14.30 15.83 -9.32
C GLU A 352 14.50 16.20 -7.85
N LYS A 353 15.71 15.98 -7.32
CA LYS A 353 16.10 16.41 -5.96
C LYS A 353 15.94 17.92 -5.78
N THR A 354 16.32 18.70 -6.79
CA THR A 354 16.24 20.16 -6.73
C THR A 354 14.79 20.62 -6.65
N LEU A 355 13.93 20.11 -7.52
CA LEU A 355 12.49 20.41 -7.50
C LEU A 355 11.82 19.94 -6.20
N ALA A 356 12.17 18.75 -5.72
CA ALA A 356 11.67 18.24 -4.46
C ALA A 356 12.10 19.10 -3.26
N LEU A 357 13.34 19.60 -3.25
CA LEU A 357 13.84 20.55 -2.25
C LEU A 357 13.11 21.89 -2.29
N GLN A 358 12.70 22.39 -3.46
CA GLN A 358 11.83 23.57 -3.56
C GLN A 358 10.51 23.33 -2.83
N GLY A 359 9.92 22.13 -2.99
CA GLY A 359 8.76 21.67 -2.21
C GLY A 359 9.03 21.64 -0.70
N CYS A 360 10.18 21.10 -0.26
CA CYS A 360 10.58 21.13 1.15
C CYS A 360 10.64 22.55 1.72
N VAL A 361 11.26 23.49 0.99
CA VAL A 361 11.35 24.91 1.40
C VAL A 361 9.95 25.53 1.49
N LYS A 362 9.07 25.25 0.52
CA LYS A 362 7.68 25.72 0.52
C LYS A 362 6.93 25.22 1.77
N HIS A 363 6.97 23.92 2.06
CA HIS A 363 6.31 23.37 3.25
C HIS A 363 6.92 23.84 4.56
N ALA A 364 8.25 24.04 4.63
CA ALA A 364 8.92 24.59 5.80
C ALA A 364 8.49 26.06 6.05
N LYS A 365 8.35 26.86 4.99
CA LYS A 365 7.79 28.22 5.09
C LYS A 365 6.33 28.23 5.53
N LEU A 366 5.52 27.27 5.05
CA LEU A 366 4.14 27.11 5.51
C LEU A 366 4.07 26.75 6.99
N TRP A 367 4.91 25.83 7.45
CA TRP A 367 5.03 25.48 8.87
C TRP A 367 5.43 26.69 9.71
N MET A 368 6.43 27.46 9.27
CA MET A 368 6.88 28.67 9.96
C MET A 368 5.75 29.71 10.10
N LYS A 369 4.87 29.83 9.09
CA LYS A 369 3.70 30.73 9.14
C LYS A 369 2.57 30.22 10.04
N SER A 370 2.42 28.91 10.19
CA SER A 370 1.36 28.31 11.01
C SER A 370 1.79 28.03 12.45
N ALA A 371 3.07 28.15 12.78
CA ALA A 371 3.60 27.88 14.11
C ALA A 371 3.20 28.99 15.10
N SER A 372 2.49 28.59 16.16
CA SER A 372 2.05 29.51 17.22
C SER A 372 3.03 29.60 18.39
N GLU A 373 3.83 28.55 18.61
CA GLU A 373 4.77 28.47 19.73
C GLU A 373 6.18 28.95 19.32
N PRO A 374 6.90 29.70 20.18
CA PRO A 374 8.25 30.18 19.88
C PRO A 374 9.24 29.06 19.52
N GLN A 375 9.14 27.90 20.20
CA GLN A 375 10.01 26.76 19.95
C GLN A 375 9.77 26.13 18.57
N GLN A 376 8.50 26.00 18.16
CA GLN A 376 8.13 25.48 16.84
C GLN A 376 8.52 26.46 15.73
N MET A 377 8.37 27.76 15.96
CA MET A 377 8.77 28.79 15.00
C MET A 377 10.28 28.76 14.75
N GLU A 378 11.10 28.61 15.80
CA GLU A 378 12.55 28.50 15.66
C GLU A 378 12.96 27.19 14.96
N ALA A 379 12.31 26.07 15.26
CA ALA A 379 12.54 24.80 14.55
C ALA A 379 12.18 24.89 13.06
N ALA A 380 11.06 25.53 12.74
CA ALA A 380 10.63 25.78 11.37
C ALA A 380 11.61 26.71 10.63
N ARG A 381 12.06 27.79 11.28
CA ARG A 381 13.07 28.70 10.73
C ARG A 381 14.39 27.97 10.41
N LYS A 382 14.91 27.16 11.34
CA LYS A 382 16.10 26.33 11.11
C LYS A 382 15.92 25.37 9.94
N SER A 383 14.73 24.79 9.81
CA SER A 383 14.39 23.92 8.68
C SER A 383 14.39 24.67 7.35
N VAL A 384 13.80 25.88 7.30
CA VAL A 384 13.83 26.75 6.11
C VAL A 384 15.28 27.09 5.73
N GLU A 385 16.11 27.49 6.69
CA GLU A 385 17.51 27.82 6.44
C GLU A 385 18.29 26.60 5.89
N MET A 386 18.15 25.45 6.54
CA MET A 386 18.78 24.20 6.14
C MET A 386 18.38 23.78 4.71
N PHE A 387 17.09 23.77 4.39
CA PHE A 387 16.63 23.39 3.06
C PHE A 387 16.97 24.44 2.01
N SER A 388 17.01 25.72 2.34
CA SER A 388 17.40 26.78 1.40
C SER A 388 18.88 26.66 1.02
N LYS A 389 19.77 26.42 1.99
CA LYS A 389 21.20 26.16 1.72
C LYS A 389 21.40 24.93 0.85
N LYS A 390 20.67 23.84 1.13
CA LYS A 390 20.68 22.63 0.29
C LYS A 390 20.16 22.93 -1.12
N LEU A 391 19.07 23.67 -1.24
CA LEU A 391 18.48 24.03 -2.53
C LEU A 391 19.47 24.83 -3.38
N GLN A 392 20.18 25.80 -2.81
CA GLN A 392 21.22 26.56 -3.52
C GLN A 392 22.31 25.65 -4.09
N LEU A 393 22.84 24.74 -3.25
CA LEU A 393 23.87 23.78 -3.66
C LEU A 393 23.38 22.87 -4.80
N TYR A 394 22.19 22.28 -4.66
CA TYR A 394 21.63 21.38 -5.67
C TYR A 394 21.21 22.10 -6.96
N SER A 395 20.74 23.35 -6.87
CA SER A 395 20.41 24.16 -8.05
C SER A 395 21.67 24.52 -8.84
N THR A 396 22.76 24.87 -8.14
CA THR A 396 24.08 25.11 -8.76
C THR A 396 24.59 23.85 -9.44
N LEU A 397 24.51 22.70 -8.76
CA LEU A 397 24.88 21.42 -9.36
C LEU A 397 24.00 21.07 -10.57
N TRP A 398 22.70 21.35 -10.52
CA TRP A 398 21.80 21.09 -11.64
C TRP A 398 22.11 21.97 -12.87
N ALA A 399 22.47 23.24 -12.65
CA ALA A 399 22.94 24.11 -13.72
C ALA A 399 24.22 23.55 -14.39
N LEU A 400 25.17 23.05 -13.59
CA LEU A 400 26.38 22.38 -14.13
C LEU A 400 26.04 21.11 -14.91
N CYS A 401 25.13 20.25 -14.41
CA CYS A 401 24.68 19.06 -15.13
C CYS A 401 24.04 19.40 -16.49
N ARG A 402 23.17 20.42 -16.53
CA ARG A 402 22.54 20.90 -17.79
C ARG A 402 23.57 21.37 -18.81
N ALA A 403 24.68 21.91 -18.33
CA ALA A 403 25.80 22.37 -19.14
C ALA A 403 26.81 21.27 -19.51
N GLY A 404 26.61 20.03 -19.04
CA GLY A 404 27.52 18.91 -19.25
C GLY A 404 28.84 19.01 -18.47
N LEU A 405 28.91 19.88 -17.45
CA LEU A 405 30.12 20.20 -16.68
C LEU A 405 30.23 19.45 -15.35
N ASP A 406 29.29 18.55 -15.05
CA ASP A 406 29.21 17.80 -13.79
C ASP A 406 30.32 16.76 -13.62
N LYS A 407 30.93 16.32 -14.72
CA LYS A 407 32.04 15.36 -14.73
C LYS A 407 33.36 15.96 -14.25
N GLU A 408 33.46 17.28 -14.16
CA GLU A 408 34.66 17.97 -13.68
C GLU A 408 34.69 18.00 -12.15
N ASN A 409 35.49 17.09 -11.57
CA ASN A 409 35.61 16.91 -10.12
C ASN A 409 36.09 18.16 -9.37
N ASP A 410 36.74 19.11 -10.06
CA ASP A 410 37.18 20.35 -9.44
C ASP A 410 36.06 21.39 -9.32
N LEU A 411 35.10 21.41 -10.25
CA LEU A 411 33.92 22.29 -10.16
C LEU A 411 32.97 21.84 -9.05
N THR A 412 32.80 20.53 -8.87
CA THR A 412 31.89 19.99 -7.85
C THR A 412 32.38 20.21 -6.41
N LYS A 413 33.69 20.42 -6.20
CA LYS A 413 34.24 20.80 -4.89
C LYS A 413 33.90 22.24 -4.50
N LEU A 414 33.75 23.13 -5.49
CA LEU A 414 33.52 24.57 -5.33
C LEU A 414 32.03 24.93 -5.22
N LEU A 415 31.11 23.96 -5.10
CA LEU A 415 29.67 24.22 -5.00
C LEU A 415 29.26 25.08 -3.79
N LYS A 416 30.13 25.19 -2.77
CA LYS A 416 29.91 26.04 -1.59
C LYS A 416 30.50 27.44 -1.73
N GLU A 417 31.32 27.67 -2.77
CA GLU A 417 32.08 28.89 -3.03
C GLU A 417 31.73 29.38 -4.44
N PRO A 418 30.52 29.95 -4.63
CA PRO A 418 30.00 30.28 -5.96
C PRO A 418 30.88 31.26 -6.73
N GLN A 419 31.54 32.20 -6.03
CA GLN A 419 32.49 33.12 -6.65
C GLN A 419 33.72 32.41 -7.22
N GLU A 420 34.30 31.46 -6.47
CA GLU A 420 35.47 30.69 -6.92
C GLU A 420 35.08 29.70 -8.03
N LEU A 421 33.88 29.11 -7.94
CA LEU A 421 33.30 28.29 -9.00
C LEU A 421 33.19 29.07 -10.31
N ILE A 422 32.62 30.28 -10.28
CA ILE A 422 32.50 31.16 -11.45
C ILE A 422 33.88 31.51 -12.02
N GLN A 423 34.85 31.84 -11.17
CA GLN A 423 36.21 32.11 -11.63
C GLN A 423 36.83 30.88 -12.31
N ARG A 424 36.62 29.68 -11.75
CA ARG A 424 37.14 28.43 -12.30
C ARG A 424 36.48 28.06 -13.63
N LEU A 425 35.19 28.36 -13.82
CA LEU A 425 34.46 28.19 -15.08
C LEU A 425 35.08 29.04 -16.21
N TYR A 426 35.43 30.29 -15.94
CA TYR A 426 36.08 31.15 -16.93
C TYR A 426 37.52 30.76 -17.30
N LEU A 427 38.15 29.90 -16.49
CA LEU A 427 39.48 29.37 -16.79
C LEU A 427 39.45 28.12 -17.69
N MET A 428 38.26 27.55 -17.96
CA MET A 428 38.12 26.31 -18.70
C MET A 428 38.56 26.43 -20.17
N PRO A 429 39.07 25.33 -20.79
CA PRO A 429 39.50 25.32 -22.19
C PRO A 429 38.48 25.85 -23.22
N PRO A 430 37.16 25.57 -23.10
CA PRO A 430 36.16 26.06 -24.06
C PRO A 430 36.07 27.59 -24.19
N VAL A 431 36.62 28.34 -23.23
CA VAL A 431 36.67 29.81 -23.28
C VAL A 431 37.77 30.31 -24.24
N VAL A 432 38.76 29.48 -24.52
CA VAL A 432 39.97 29.82 -25.29
C VAL A 432 40.02 29.11 -26.65
N ASP A 433 39.44 27.90 -26.71
CA ASP A 433 39.46 27.02 -27.87
C ASP A 433 38.28 27.33 -28.82
N GLU A 434 38.58 27.73 -30.07
CA GLU A 434 37.60 28.13 -31.09
C GLU A 434 37.02 26.93 -31.89
N ASP A 435 37.59 25.73 -31.73
CA ASP A 435 37.41 24.57 -32.62
C ASP A 435 36.39 23.51 -32.13
N GLN A 436 35.55 23.81 -31.12
CA GLN A 436 34.59 22.82 -30.60
C GLN A 436 33.18 23.02 -31.18
N GLU A 437 32.73 22.05 -31.99
CA GLU A 437 31.41 22.01 -32.65
C GLU A 437 30.19 22.01 -31.68
N GLN A 438 30.42 21.92 -30.36
CA GLN A 438 29.42 22.06 -29.29
C GLN A 438 29.99 22.87 -28.12
N MET A 439 30.14 24.18 -28.30
CA MET A 439 30.63 25.07 -27.24
C MET A 439 29.54 25.32 -26.18
N THR A 440 29.75 24.85 -24.96
CA THR A 440 28.92 25.22 -23.80
C THR A 440 29.06 26.72 -23.54
N ASP A 441 27.95 27.44 -23.47
CA ASP A 441 27.95 28.87 -23.14
C ASP A 441 28.25 29.09 -21.65
N ILE A 442 29.53 29.30 -21.34
CA ILE A 442 30.02 29.57 -19.98
C ILE A 442 29.47 30.88 -19.43
N ASN A 443 29.22 31.90 -20.26
CA ASN A 443 28.61 33.15 -19.80
C ASN A 443 27.19 32.88 -19.28
N ALA A 444 26.38 32.14 -20.02
CA ALA A 444 25.02 31.76 -19.60
C ALA A 444 25.01 30.90 -18.33
N VAL A 445 25.95 29.96 -18.19
CA VAL A 445 26.08 29.12 -16.98
C VAL A 445 26.49 29.97 -15.76
N CYS A 446 27.44 30.90 -15.93
CA CYS A 446 27.85 31.83 -14.88
C CYS A 446 26.72 32.78 -14.48
N ASP A 447 25.92 33.26 -15.44
CA ASP A 447 24.74 34.08 -15.17
C ASP A 447 23.72 33.29 -14.32
N GLU A 448 23.40 32.04 -14.71
CA GLU A 448 22.49 31.16 -13.96
C GLU A 448 23.00 30.89 -12.54
N ILE A 449 24.28 30.55 -12.37
CA ILE A 449 24.89 30.28 -11.05
C ILE A 449 24.91 31.54 -10.18
N ALA A 450 25.22 32.70 -10.74
CA ALA A 450 25.23 33.96 -10.00
C ALA A 450 23.83 34.33 -9.51
N ASP A 451 22.81 34.16 -10.35
CA ASP A 451 21.42 34.46 -10.00
C ASP A 451 20.89 33.50 -8.92
N LEU A 452 21.25 32.20 -8.98
CA LEU A 452 20.87 31.21 -7.97
C LEU A 452 21.50 31.46 -6.60
N ASN A 453 22.73 31.99 -6.57
CA ASN A 453 23.50 32.21 -5.34
C ASN A 453 23.49 33.67 -4.84
N GLY A 454 22.92 34.60 -5.60
CA GLY A 454 22.95 36.04 -5.28
C GLY A 454 24.37 36.63 -5.30
N THR A 455 25.24 36.11 -6.18
CA THR A 455 26.63 36.57 -6.30
C THR A 455 26.71 37.79 -7.21
N ASN A 456 27.51 38.80 -6.86
CA ASN A 456 27.73 39.97 -7.70
C ASN A 456 28.65 39.62 -8.87
N LEU A 457 28.06 39.13 -9.96
CA LEU A 457 28.79 38.66 -11.14
C LEU A 457 29.59 39.77 -11.84
N LEU A 458 29.07 41.00 -11.85
CA LEU A 458 29.76 42.16 -12.43
C LEU A 458 31.12 42.39 -11.76
N GLU A 459 31.16 42.39 -10.42
CA GLU A 459 32.41 42.58 -9.68
C GLU A 459 33.38 41.41 -9.88
N VAL A 460 32.88 40.17 -9.97
CA VAL A 460 33.72 39.00 -10.30
C VAL A 460 34.33 39.13 -11.69
N ARG A 461 33.54 39.56 -12.69
CA ARG A 461 34.00 39.79 -14.07
C ARG A 461 35.04 40.92 -14.13
N LYS A 462 34.84 42.02 -13.41
CA LYS A 462 35.85 43.11 -13.29
C LYS A 462 37.17 42.62 -12.70
N LEU A 463 37.12 41.87 -11.60
CA LEU A 463 38.33 41.30 -10.97
C LEU A 463 39.08 40.35 -11.92
N LEU A 464 38.37 39.56 -12.72
CA LEU A 464 38.98 38.71 -13.75
C LEU A 464 39.64 39.53 -14.88
N LEU A 465 38.97 40.59 -15.35
CA LEU A 465 39.52 41.51 -16.33
C LEU A 465 40.78 42.23 -15.81
N ASP A 466 40.76 42.71 -14.57
CA ASP A 466 41.93 43.30 -13.91
C ASP A 466 43.09 42.31 -13.90
N LYS A 467 42.83 41.07 -13.46
CA LYS A 467 43.85 40.00 -13.41
C LYS A 467 44.44 39.68 -14.78
N TRP A 468 43.62 39.55 -15.83
CA TRP A 468 44.06 39.15 -17.16
C TRP A 468 44.70 40.29 -17.96
N LEU A 469 44.20 41.53 -17.81
CA LEU A 469 44.65 42.68 -18.59
C LEU A 469 45.84 43.40 -17.93
N LEU A 470 45.81 43.62 -16.60
CA LEU A 470 46.89 44.31 -15.88
C LEU A 470 48.14 43.42 -15.71
N GLY A 471 47.94 42.09 -15.66
CA GLY A 471 49.00 41.10 -15.44
C GLY A 471 49.50 41.07 -13.98
N THR A 472 50.35 40.09 -13.64
CA THR A 472 50.94 39.93 -12.30
C THR A 472 51.96 41.02 -11.91
N SER A 473 52.19 42.03 -12.77
CA SER A 473 53.21 43.06 -12.56
C SER A 473 52.91 44.11 -11.48
N LEU A 474 51.77 44.05 -10.80
CA LEU A 474 51.46 44.97 -9.69
C LEU A 474 51.92 44.47 -8.31
N VAL A 475 52.33 43.20 -8.18
CA VAL A 475 52.65 42.61 -6.86
C VAL A 475 54.05 43.00 -6.35
N ASP A 476 54.92 43.55 -7.20
CA ASP A 476 56.31 43.83 -6.82
C ASP A 476 56.60 45.26 -6.33
N GLN A 477 55.57 46.13 -6.20
CA GLN A 477 55.82 47.52 -5.78
C GLN A 477 55.08 48.04 -4.55
N ASP A 478 54.08 47.36 -3.99
CA ASP A 478 53.51 47.79 -2.71
C ASP A 478 53.25 46.60 -1.78
N GLN A 479 54.19 46.39 -0.86
CA GLN A 479 54.00 45.56 0.33
C GLN A 479 52.93 46.21 1.23
N THR A 480 51.67 45.84 1.04
CA THR A 480 50.71 45.77 2.15
C THR A 480 49.94 44.46 2.09
N LEU A 481 50.16 43.66 3.12
CA LEU A 481 49.59 42.34 3.39
C LEU A 481 48.07 42.31 3.14
N THR A 482 47.66 41.71 2.02
CA THR A 482 46.36 41.06 1.90
C THR A 482 46.58 39.66 1.34
N PHE A 483 46.00 38.68 2.03
CA PHE A 483 46.21 37.25 1.89
C PHE A 483 46.11 36.77 0.43
N ASP A 484 47.15 36.09 -0.06
CA ASP A 484 47.12 35.34 -1.32
C ASP A 484 46.03 34.26 -1.28
N VAL A 485 44.95 34.48 -2.04
CA VAL A 485 43.88 33.49 -2.30
C VAL A 485 44.07 32.81 -3.66
N PHE A 486 45.14 33.13 -4.41
CA PHE A 486 45.37 32.57 -5.74
C PHE A 486 46.70 31.81 -5.82
N PRO A 487 46.69 30.49 -6.08
CA PRO A 487 47.92 29.82 -6.47
C PRO A 487 48.36 30.38 -7.83
N ALA A 488 49.61 30.86 -7.89
CA ALA A 488 50.25 31.32 -9.11
C ALA A 488 50.48 30.14 -10.06
N ASP A 489 49.49 29.81 -10.88
CA ASP A 489 49.67 28.89 -12.00
C ASP A 489 50.45 29.60 -13.10
N ASN A 490 51.78 29.45 -13.03
CA ASN A 490 52.77 30.01 -13.97
C ASN A 490 52.73 29.38 -15.39
N GLN A 491 51.56 28.90 -15.86
CA GLN A 491 51.41 28.22 -17.16
C GLN A 491 50.30 28.75 -18.06
N VAL A 492 49.65 29.88 -17.73
CA VAL A 492 48.62 30.46 -18.63
C VAL A 492 49.29 31.42 -19.62
N SER A 493 49.18 31.11 -20.92
CA SER A 493 49.71 31.97 -22.00
C SER A 493 49.03 33.33 -21.99
N GLU A 494 49.80 34.41 -22.16
CA GLU A 494 49.27 35.79 -22.23
C GLU A 494 48.19 35.95 -23.34
N LYS A 495 48.30 35.17 -24.42
CA LYS A 495 47.30 35.15 -25.49
C LYS A 495 45.97 34.59 -25.00
N ASP A 496 45.99 33.59 -24.14
CA ASP A 496 44.80 32.96 -23.61
C ASP A 496 44.09 33.90 -22.62
N ASN A 497 44.83 34.73 -21.88
CA ASN A 497 44.25 35.76 -21.00
C ASN A 497 43.48 36.82 -21.80
N VAL A 498 44.01 37.26 -22.94
CA VAL A 498 43.31 38.20 -23.83
C VAL A 498 42.06 37.53 -24.44
N LYS A 499 42.15 36.26 -24.86
CA LYS A 499 40.99 35.50 -25.35
C LYS A 499 39.88 35.38 -24.28
N ARG A 500 40.25 35.05 -23.03
CA ARG A 500 39.30 35.02 -21.91
C ARG A 500 38.66 36.39 -21.64
N ALA A 501 39.44 37.46 -21.70
CA ALA A 501 38.93 38.82 -21.54
C ALA A 501 37.92 39.16 -22.65
N LEU A 502 38.23 38.87 -23.91
CA LEU A 502 37.30 39.03 -25.03
C LEU A 502 36.00 38.26 -24.81
N TYR A 503 36.08 37.00 -24.37
CA TYR A 503 34.91 36.17 -24.08
C TYR A 503 34.00 36.75 -22.99
N VAL A 504 34.58 37.24 -21.88
CA VAL A 504 33.83 37.85 -20.77
C VAL A 504 33.13 39.15 -21.19
N LEU A 505 33.69 39.89 -22.14
CA LEU A 505 33.10 41.13 -22.66
C LEU A 505 31.85 40.88 -23.54
N VAL A 506 31.61 39.64 -23.97
CA VAL A 506 30.37 39.21 -24.66
C VAL A 506 29.39 38.62 -23.66
N SER A 507 29.18 39.29 -22.53
CA SER A 507 28.25 38.88 -21.47
C SER A 507 27.12 39.91 -21.25
N ARG A 508 26.16 39.58 -20.38
CA ARG A 508 25.01 40.46 -20.09
C ARG A 508 25.38 41.85 -19.53
N ASP A 509 26.54 41.97 -18.89
CA ASP A 509 27.02 43.21 -18.24
C ASP A 509 27.98 44.02 -19.15
N ARG A 510 27.83 43.85 -20.46
CA ARG A 510 28.76 44.36 -21.48
C ARG A 510 29.10 45.84 -21.32
N CYS A 511 28.10 46.71 -21.14
CA CYS A 511 28.29 48.16 -21.11
C CYS A 511 29.22 48.58 -19.96
N GLU A 512 28.96 48.06 -18.77
CA GLU A 512 29.73 48.33 -17.55
C GLU A 512 31.14 47.75 -17.63
N LEU A 513 31.30 46.59 -18.25
CA LEU A 513 32.62 45.97 -18.45
C LEU A 513 33.45 46.72 -19.49
N LEU A 514 32.84 47.23 -20.58
CA LEU A 514 33.53 48.06 -21.56
C LEU A 514 34.01 49.39 -20.94
N GLN A 515 33.21 50.01 -20.06
CA GLN A 515 33.63 51.18 -19.28
C GLN A 515 34.82 50.86 -18.37
N HIS A 516 34.79 49.71 -17.71
CA HIS A 516 35.91 49.26 -16.87
C HIS A 516 37.18 49.05 -17.69
N VAL A 517 37.09 48.41 -18.87
CA VAL A 517 38.24 48.23 -19.76
C VAL A 517 38.75 49.56 -20.32
N ALA A 518 37.87 50.52 -20.63
CA ALA A 518 38.27 51.87 -21.03
C ALA A 518 39.06 52.58 -19.91
N ALA A 519 38.60 52.46 -18.66
CA ALA A 519 39.33 52.99 -17.50
C ALA A 519 40.72 52.34 -17.34
N ILE A 520 40.86 51.04 -17.61
CA ILE A 520 42.17 50.34 -17.64
C ILE A 520 43.05 50.86 -18.79
N ALA A 521 42.47 51.14 -19.96
CA ALA A 521 43.19 51.71 -21.09
C ALA A 521 43.69 53.13 -20.77
N ASP A 522 42.89 53.95 -20.10
CA ASP A 522 43.27 55.31 -19.73
C ASP A 522 44.26 55.36 -18.55
N ALA A 523 44.23 54.36 -17.68
CA ALA A 523 45.18 54.23 -16.58
C ALA A 523 46.61 54.01 -17.12
N THR A 524 47.48 55.02 -16.97
CA THR A 524 48.87 55.04 -17.48
C THR A 524 49.83 54.11 -16.74
N VAL A 525 49.32 53.09 -16.04
CA VAL A 525 50.06 52.29 -15.05
C VAL A 525 50.94 51.22 -15.73
N ASN A 526 50.55 50.70 -16.90
CA ASN A 526 51.31 49.66 -17.61
C ASN A 526 51.07 49.70 -19.13
N SER A 527 52.12 49.90 -19.93
CA SER A 527 52.05 49.93 -21.41
C SER A 527 51.52 48.62 -22.02
N THR A 528 51.78 47.48 -21.39
CA THR A 528 51.24 46.18 -21.86
C THR A 528 49.76 46.05 -21.55
N ALA A 529 49.31 46.50 -20.38
CA ALA A 529 47.90 46.51 -20.01
C ALA A 529 47.09 47.46 -20.90
N HIS A 530 47.62 48.66 -21.18
CA HIS A 530 47.06 49.61 -22.12
C HIS A 530 46.84 49.00 -23.51
N LYS A 531 47.85 48.32 -24.07
CA LYS A 531 47.73 47.64 -25.37
C LYS A 531 46.69 46.51 -25.35
N ARG A 532 46.62 45.73 -24.28
CA ARG A 532 45.64 44.62 -24.12
C ARG A 532 44.22 45.15 -24.00
N ALA A 533 44.01 46.20 -23.21
CA ALA A 533 42.71 46.84 -23.04
C ALA A 533 42.21 47.47 -24.34
N LEU A 534 43.06 48.24 -25.04
CA LEU A 534 42.74 48.78 -26.37
C LEU A 534 42.44 47.67 -27.38
N TYR A 535 43.22 46.58 -27.38
CA TYR A 535 42.95 45.44 -28.25
C TYR A 535 41.56 44.84 -27.97
N CYS A 536 41.17 44.69 -26.70
CA CYS A 536 39.84 44.18 -26.35
C CYS A 536 38.72 45.13 -26.80
N LEU A 537 38.88 46.44 -26.59
CA LEU A 537 37.90 47.45 -27.02
C LEU A 537 37.73 47.45 -28.54
N LEU A 538 38.83 47.44 -29.31
CA LEU A 538 38.78 47.48 -30.77
C LEU A 538 38.19 46.20 -31.39
N ASN A 539 38.31 45.04 -30.73
CA ASN A 539 37.77 43.79 -31.24
C ASN A 539 36.31 43.55 -30.86
N ILE A 540 35.84 44.14 -29.75
CA ILE A 540 34.52 43.83 -29.19
C ILE A 540 33.56 44.99 -29.31
N ALA A 541 33.98 46.24 -29.09
CA ALA A 541 33.09 47.40 -29.05
C ALA A 541 32.72 47.88 -30.46
N THR A 542 31.49 48.37 -30.60
CA THR A 542 31.00 49.05 -31.81
C THR A 542 31.52 50.49 -31.89
N GLU A 543 31.51 51.08 -33.08
CA GLU A 543 31.94 52.47 -33.28
C GLU A 543 31.16 53.46 -32.39
N GLU A 544 29.87 53.22 -32.18
CA GLU A 544 29.00 54.03 -31.30
C GLU A 544 29.37 53.88 -29.82
N GLU A 545 29.67 52.65 -29.36
CA GLU A 545 30.12 52.40 -27.98
C GLU A 545 31.48 53.06 -27.71
N ILE A 546 32.40 53.02 -28.69
CA ILE A 546 33.72 53.68 -28.58
C ILE A 546 33.56 55.20 -28.53
N ALA A 547 32.73 55.79 -29.41
CA ALA A 547 32.47 57.22 -29.40
C ALA A 547 31.87 57.68 -28.06
N GLY A 548 30.91 56.93 -27.51
CA GLY A 548 30.29 57.22 -26.22
C GLY A 548 31.23 57.10 -25.01
N LEU A 549 32.29 56.29 -25.10
CA LEU A 549 33.32 56.19 -24.07
C LEU A 549 34.28 57.39 -24.12
N LEU A 550 34.67 57.85 -25.32
CA LEU A 550 35.58 58.98 -25.55
C LEU A 550 34.95 60.35 -25.22
N ASP A 551 33.64 60.50 -25.45
CA ASP A 551 32.93 61.73 -25.09
C ASP A 551 32.83 61.91 -23.56
N ARG A 552 32.87 60.82 -22.79
CA ARG A 552 32.80 60.85 -21.32
C ARG A 552 34.15 61.08 -20.63
N SER A 553 35.27 60.75 -21.27
CA SER A 553 36.62 61.07 -20.78
C SER A 553 37.03 62.53 -21.01
N SER A 554 36.21 63.30 -21.74
CA SER A 554 36.46 64.68 -22.15
C SER A 554 35.74 65.74 -21.28
N GLY A 555 35.10 65.32 -20.17
CA GLY A 555 34.30 66.15 -19.26
C GLY A 555 34.94 66.38 -17.91
#